data_AF-A0A1I1HM09-F1
#
_entry.id   AF-A0A1I1HM09-F1
#
_cell.length_a   1.000
_cell.length_b   1.000
_cell.length_c   1.000
_cell.angle_alpha   90.00
_cell.angle_beta   90.00
_cell.angle_gamma   90.00
#
_symmetry.space_group_name_H-M   'P 1'
#
loop_
_entity.id
_entity.type
_entity.pdbx_description
1 polymer ?
#
loop_
_entity_poly.entity_id
_entity_poly.type
_entity_poly.pdbx_seq_one_letter_code
_entity_poly.pdbx_strand_id
1 'polypeptide(L)'
;MKTFKLISLQIADEKQELIEAELTDGLIINKEDDQSTWLLEALIENEQFKKIKDALPPVNGEVNIQAVITKKENDPASFKTILRIIKDLEGHKSIMFEGHLQRSRSKYAELLLEDLIQQGMTGEALVEQFKEKIRSRPKLTANK
;
A
#
# COMPACT_ATOMS: atom_id res chain seq x y z
N MET A 1 9.91 4.51 18.21
CA MET A 1 9.38 3.31 17.53
C MET A 1 7.94 3.07 17.96
N LYS A 2 7.04 2.82 16.99
CA LYS A 2 5.65 2.43 17.23
C LYS A 2 5.33 1.14 16.48
N THR A 3 4.61 0.26 17.15
CA THR A 3 4.27 -1.06 16.63
C THR A 3 2.76 -1.19 16.52
N PHE A 4 2.28 -1.73 15.41
CA PHE A 4 0.87 -1.91 15.12
C PHE A 4 0.62 -3.29 14.54
N LYS A 5 -0.64 -3.75 14.65
CA LYS A 5 -1.08 -4.96 13.96
C LYS A 5 -1.22 -4.69 12.46
N LEU A 6 -0.64 -5.55 11.64
CA LEU A 6 -0.89 -5.58 10.19
C LEU A 6 -2.13 -6.45 9.96
N ILE A 7 -3.22 -5.84 9.48
CA ILE A 7 -4.51 -6.50 9.33
C ILE A 7 -4.61 -7.19 7.97
N SER A 8 -4.13 -6.54 6.92
CA SER A 8 -4.05 -7.12 5.58
C SER A 8 -2.86 -6.56 4.82
N LEU A 9 -2.41 -7.32 3.83
CA LEU A 9 -1.31 -6.98 2.96
C LEU A 9 -1.68 -7.31 1.52
N GLN A 10 -1.51 -6.36 0.63
CA GLN A 10 -1.61 -6.55 -0.82
C GLN A 10 -0.26 -6.25 -1.45
N ILE A 11 0.16 -7.09 -2.38
CA ILE A 11 1.45 -7.01 -3.06
C ILE A 11 1.18 -6.68 -4.53
N ALA A 12 1.81 -5.63 -5.05
CA ALA A 12 1.71 -5.29 -6.46
C ALA A 12 2.62 -6.20 -7.27
N ASP A 13 2.06 -6.91 -8.24
CA ASP A 13 2.82 -7.73 -9.18
C ASP A 13 3.56 -6.88 -10.24
N GLU A 14 4.21 -7.54 -11.21
CA GLU A 14 4.92 -6.87 -12.30
C GLU A 14 4.02 -5.94 -13.14
N LYS A 15 2.72 -6.25 -13.24
CA LYS A 15 1.72 -5.44 -13.96
C LYS A 15 1.08 -4.37 -13.08
N GLN A 16 1.52 -4.25 -11.82
CA GLN A 16 0.94 -3.38 -10.79
C GLN A 16 -0.48 -3.76 -10.38
N GLU A 17 -0.89 -5.01 -10.61
CA GLU A 17 -2.12 -5.57 -10.08
C GLU A 17 -1.90 -5.97 -8.61
N LEU A 18 -2.86 -5.66 -7.76
CA LEU A 18 -2.77 -5.93 -6.32
C LEU A 18 -3.25 -7.33 -6.01
N ILE A 19 -2.35 -8.17 -5.49
CA ILE A 19 -2.65 -9.53 -5.03
C ILE A 19 -2.74 -9.53 -3.51
N GLU A 20 -3.88 -9.97 -2.98
CA GLU A 20 -4.09 -10.13 -1.54
C GLU A 20 -3.23 -11.28 -0.99
N ALA A 21 -2.49 -11.00 0.09
CA ALA A 21 -1.80 -12.01 0.87
C ALA A 21 -2.67 -12.38 2.08
N GLU A 22 -3.22 -13.60 2.07
CA GLU A 22 -3.96 -14.15 3.20
C GLU A 22 -3.01 -14.37 4.40
N LEU A 23 -3.05 -13.47 5.38
CA LEU A 23 -2.18 -13.48 6.54
C LEU A 23 -2.72 -14.42 7.63
N THR A 24 -1.84 -15.25 8.19
CA THR A 24 -2.07 -15.90 9.49
C THR A 24 -1.97 -14.87 10.61
N ASP A 25 -0.93 -14.04 10.58
CA ASP A 25 -0.76 -12.88 11.45
C ASP A 25 0.19 -11.88 10.79
N GLY A 26 0.27 -10.67 11.34
CA GLY A 26 1.15 -9.65 10.80
C GLY A 26 1.49 -8.53 11.76
N LEU A 27 2.68 -7.99 11.58
CA LEU A 27 3.25 -6.90 12.36
C LEU A 27 3.72 -5.79 11.44
N ILE A 28 3.48 -4.54 11.82
CA ILE A 28 4.07 -3.39 11.15
C ILE A 28 4.63 -2.41 12.18
N ILE A 29 5.86 -1.97 11.94
CA ILE A 29 6.63 -1.11 12.84
C ILE A 29 7.01 0.17 12.10
N ASN A 30 6.62 1.31 12.65
CA ASN A 30 7.23 2.59 12.33
C ASN A 30 8.49 2.75 13.21
N LYS A 31 9.67 2.74 12.59
CA LYS A 31 10.92 2.87 13.34
C LYS A 31 11.07 4.24 14.00
N GLU A 32 10.40 5.26 13.45
CA GLU A 32 10.54 6.67 13.86
C GLU A 32 12.01 7.12 13.84
N ASP A 33 12.79 6.59 12.88
CA ASP A 33 14.12 7.08 12.58
C ASP A 33 14.07 8.27 11.62
N ASP A 34 15.21 8.95 11.45
CA ASP A 34 15.33 10.11 10.55
C ASP A 34 15.03 9.77 9.09
N GLN A 35 15.05 8.48 8.74
CA GLN A 35 14.74 7.99 7.39
C GLN A 35 13.27 7.66 7.18
N SER A 36 12.42 7.82 8.20
CA SER A 36 10.99 7.47 8.14
C SER A 36 10.76 6.02 7.69
N THR A 37 11.58 5.10 8.17
CA THR A 37 11.56 3.69 7.77
C THR A 37 10.44 2.92 8.47
N TRP A 38 9.78 2.06 7.70
CA TRP A 38 8.77 1.13 8.14
C TRP A 38 9.24 -0.30 7.89
N LEU A 39 8.96 -1.19 8.84
CA LEU A 39 9.14 -2.63 8.72
C LEU A 39 7.77 -3.29 8.70
N LEU A 40 7.56 -4.23 7.79
CA LEU A 40 6.35 -5.04 7.72
C LEU A 40 6.76 -6.50 7.74
N GLU A 41 6.16 -7.28 8.63
CA GLU A 41 6.34 -8.72 8.71
C GLU A 41 4.99 -9.42 8.57
N ALA A 42 4.90 -10.33 7.61
CA ALA A 42 3.72 -11.12 7.31
C ALA A 42 4.00 -12.60 7.56
N LEU A 43 3.18 -13.23 8.40
CA LEU A 43 3.17 -14.67 8.60
C LEU A 43 2.09 -15.29 7.72
N ILE A 44 2.46 -16.21 6.85
CA ILE A 44 1.59 -16.75 5.81
C ILE A 44 1.75 -18.27 5.77
N GLU A 45 0.64 -19.01 5.72
CA GLU A 45 0.66 -20.47 5.53
C GLU A 45 1.30 -20.86 4.19
N ASN A 46 1.97 -22.02 4.15
CA ASN A 46 2.68 -22.49 2.95
C ASN A 46 1.78 -22.63 1.71
N GLU A 47 0.51 -22.99 1.88
CA GLU A 47 -0.45 -23.09 0.77
C GLU A 47 -0.81 -21.72 0.20
N GLN A 48 -1.03 -20.74 1.08
CA GLN A 48 -1.36 -19.37 0.71
C GLN A 48 -0.17 -18.65 0.08
N PHE A 49 1.04 -18.91 0.59
CA PHE A 49 2.26 -18.39 0.00
C PHE A 49 2.41 -18.75 -1.48
N LYS A 50 2.01 -19.96 -1.89
CA LYS A 50 2.09 -20.39 -3.29
C LYS A 50 1.28 -19.50 -4.23
N LYS A 51 0.25 -18.80 -3.74
CA LYS A 51 -0.59 -17.89 -4.53
C LYS A 51 0.07 -16.52 -4.75
N ILE A 52 0.91 -16.07 -3.82
CA ILE A 52 1.54 -14.74 -3.87
C ILE A 52 3.01 -14.77 -4.29
N LYS A 53 3.65 -15.94 -4.29
CA LYS A 53 5.10 -16.08 -4.52
C LYS A 53 5.57 -15.43 -5.83
N ASP A 54 4.73 -15.43 -6.87
CA ASP A 54 5.08 -14.93 -8.20
C ASP A 54 4.96 -13.40 -8.29
N ALA A 55 4.28 -12.76 -7.33
CA ALA A 55 4.27 -11.30 -7.17
C ALA A 55 5.42 -10.78 -6.29
N LEU A 56 6.17 -11.67 -5.63
CA LEU A 56 7.33 -11.29 -4.83
C LEU A 56 8.56 -11.15 -5.74
N PRO A 57 9.32 -10.05 -5.63
CA PRO A 57 10.60 -9.96 -6.31
C PRO A 57 11.63 -10.90 -5.66
N PRO A 58 12.82 -11.05 -6.25
CA PRO A 58 13.97 -11.61 -5.53
C PRO A 58 14.25 -10.84 -4.24
N VAL A 59 14.91 -11.48 -3.28
CA VAL A 59 15.38 -10.80 -2.06
C VAL A 59 16.27 -9.61 -2.45
N ASN A 60 16.05 -8.48 -1.78
CA ASN A 60 16.55 -7.13 -2.08
C ASN A 60 15.95 -6.44 -3.31
N GLY A 61 14.94 -7.02 -3.95
CA GLY A 61 14.15 -6.37 -4.99
C GLY A 61 13.10 -5.42 -4.42
N GLU A 62 12.76 -4.39 -5.19
CA GLU A 62 11.71 -3.42 -4.85
C GLU A 62 10.31 -4.00 -5.15
N VAL A 63 9.35 -3.68 -4.29
CA VAL A 63 7.93 -4.02 -4.47
C VAL A 63 7.04 -2.98 -3.80
N ASN A 64 5.96 -2.61 -4.50
CA ASN A 64 4.91 -1.77 -3.93
C ASN A 64 3.93 -2.65 -3.17
N ILE A 65 3.55 -2.22 -1.96
CA ILE A 65 2.58 -2.95 -1.14
C ILE A 65 1.53 -1.99 -0.59
N GLN A 66 0.34 -2.51 -0.32
CA GLN A 66 -0.68 -1.81 0.45
C GLN A 66 -0.96 -2.58 1.74
N ALA A 67 -1.07 -1.86 2.85
CA ALA A 67 -1.28 -2.45 4.16
C ALA A 67 -2.43 -1.76 4.89
N VAL A 68 -3.36 -2.54 5.43
CA VAL A 68 -4.35 -2.03 6.39
C VAL A 68 -3.78 -2.21 7.80
N ILE A 69 -3.72 -1.12 8.56
CA ILE A 69 -3.00 -1.05 9.84
C ILE A 69 -3.99 -0.88 10.98
N THR A 70 -3.82 -1.63 12.07
CA THR A 70 -4.62 -1.58 13.32
C THR A 70 -6.07 -2.07 13.20
N LYS A 71 -6.87 -1.54 12.27
CA LYS A 71 -8.30 -1.86 12.13
C LYS A 71 -8.67 -2.09 10.69
N LYS A 72 -9.54 -3.08 10.41
CA LYS A 72 -9.94 -3.48 9.05
C LYS A 72 -10.71 -2.38 8.30
N GLU A 73 -11.35 -1.46 9.03
CA GLU A 73 -12.10 -0.35 8.46
C GLU A 73 -11.19 0.81 8.01
N ASN A 74 -9.89 0.74 8.36
CA ASN A 74 -8.94 1.76 7.95
C ASN A 74 -8.63 1.63 6.46
N ASP A 75 -8.42 2.79 5.87
CA ASP A 75 -7.91 2.89 4.51
C ASP A 75 -6.52 2.23 4.38
N PRO A 76 -6.26 1.46 3.31
CA PRO A 76 -4.94 0.91 3.04
C PRO A 76 -3.90 2.03 2.86
N ALA A 77 -2.78 1.87 3.56
CA ALA A 77 -1.58 2.69 3.41
C ALA A 77 -0.68 2.09 2.32
N SER A 78 -0.24 2.90 1.36
CA SER A 78 0.64 2.46 0.27
C SER A 78 2.11 2.62 0.69
N PHE A 79 2.95 1.65 0.38
CA PHE A 79 4.38 1.67 0.69
C PHE A 79 5.21 1.29 -0.54
N LYS A 80 6.36 1.95 -0.67
CA LYS A 80 7.44 1.48 -1.55
C LYS A 80 8.43 0.73 -0.67
N THR A 81 8.65 -0.56 -0.94
CA THR A 81 9.44 -1.42 -0.06
C THR A 81 10.46 -2.24 -0.81
N ILE A 82 11.39 -2.82 -0.06
CA ILE A 82 12.35 -3.82 -0.48
C ILE A 82 12.02 -5.11 0.27
N LEU A 83 11.93 -6.22 -0.45
CA LEU A 83 11.82 -7.54 0.18
C LEU A 83 13.16 -7.88 0.85
N ARG A 84 13.17 -8.07 2.16
CA ARG A 84 14.41 -8.35 2.91
C ARG A 84 14.59 -9.82 3.23
N ILE A 85 13.53 -10.49 3.66
CA ILE A 85 13.62 -11.86 4.17
C ILE A 85 12.37 -12.63 3.74
N ILE A 86 12.57 -13.86 3.28
CA ILE A 86 11.57 -14.92 3.30
C ILE A 86 12.16 -16.04 4.13
N LYS A 87 11.55 -16.33 5.29
CA LYS A 87 12.02 -17.34 6.23
C LYS A 87 11.01 -18.47 6.32
N ASP A 88 11.47 -19.70 6.12
CA ASP A 88 10.69 -20.91 6.39
C ASP A 88 10.47 -21.10 7.89
N LEU A 89 9.22 -21.36 8.24
CA LEU A 89 8.76 -21.74 9.57
C LEU A 89 7.92 -23.02 9.44
N GLU A 90 7.63 -23.69 10.55
CA GLU A 90 6.84 -24.91 10.51
C GLU A 90 5.41 -24.62 9.99
N GLY A 91 5.10 -25.11 8.78
CA GLY A 91 3.83 -24.88 8.09
C GLY A 91 3.63 -23.48 7.49
N HIS A 92 4.54 -22.54 7.74
CA HIS A 92 4.38 -21.12 7.41
C HIS A 92 5.65 -20.53 6.79
N LYS A 93 5.53 -19.32 6.26
CA LYS A 93 6.64 -18.44 5.92
C LYS A 93 6.45 -17.10 6.62
N SER A 94 7.53 -16.57 7.18
CA SER A 94 7.63 -15.17 7.57
C SER A 94 8.26 -14.39 6.42
N ILE A 95 7.60 -13.33 5.99
CA ILE A 95 8.07 -12.43 4.92
C ILE A 95 8.25 -11.04 5.51
N MET A 96 9.44 -10.48 5.36
CA MET A 96 9.76 -9.16 5.89
C MET A 96 10.10 -8.18 4.77
N PHE A 97 9.44 -7.02 4.83
CA PHE A 97 9.65 -5.89 3.96
C PHE A 97 10.18 -4.70 4.77
N GLU A 98 11.02 -3.90 4.13
CA GLU A 98 11.50 -2.63 4.67
C GLU A 98 11.25 -1.54 3.64
N GLY A 99 10.73 -0.39 4.06
CA GLY A 99 10.58 0.71 3.14
C GLY A 99 9.91 1.93 3.73
N HIS A 100 9.23 2.68 2.87
CA HIS A 100 8.71 4.00 3.20
C HIS A 100 7.25 4.13 2.78
N LEU A 101 6.48 4.79 3.65
CA LEU A 101 5.10 5.15 3.36
C LEU A 101 5.05 6.11 2.15
N GLN A 102 4.32 5.72 1.12
CA GLN A 102 4.03 6.58 -0.02
C GLN A 102 2.94 7.57 0.40
N ARG A 103 3.24 8.87 0.30
CA ARG A 103 2.26 9.93 0.51
C ARG A 103 1.26 9.92 -0.64
N SER A 104 0.15 9.18 -0.52
CA SER A 104 -0.72 8.86 -1.67
C SER A 104 -2.18 9.36 -1.62
N ARG A 105 -2.57 10.26 -0.70
CA ARG A 105 -3.98 10.70 -0.63
C ARG A 105 -4.25 12.21 -0.58
N SER A 106 -3.58 12.99 0.27
CA SER A 106 -3.88 14.43 0.36
C SER A 106 -3.52 15.15 -0.93
N LYS A 107 -2.31 14.94 -1.44
CA LYS A 107 -1.82 15.64 -2.63
C LYS A 107 -2.60 15.35 -3.91
N TYR A 108 -3.08 14.12 -4.11
CA TYR A 108 -3.91 13.80 -5.28
C TYR A 108 -5.31 14.41 -5.15
N ALA A 109 -5.92 14.30 -3.97
CA ALA A 109 -7.22 14.92 -3.71
C ALA A 109 -7.15 16.45 -3.85
N GLU A 110 -6.08 17.08 -3.35
CA GLU A 110 -5.80 18.50 -3.51
C GLU A 110 -5.65 18.88 -5.00
N LEU A 111 -4.81 18.17 -5.75
CA LEU A 111 -4.60 18.41 -7.19
C LEU A 111 -5.88 18.18 -8.02
N LEU A 112 -6.65 17.14 -7.70
CA LEU A 112 -7.91 16.85 -8.37
C LEU A 112 -8.94 17.95 -8.10
N LEU A 113 -9.02 18.42 -6.86
CA LEU A 113 -9.92 19.51 -6.50
C LEU A 113 -9.52 20.81 -7.20
N GLU A 114 -8.22 21.14 -7.23
CA GLU A 114 -7.68 22.30 -7.95
C GLU A 114 -8.01 22.24 -9.45
N ASP A 115 -7.80 21.10 -10.11
CA ASP A 115 -8.11 20.89 -11.53
C ASP A 115 -9.61 21.08 -11.83
N LEU A 116 -10.50 20.52 -11.01
CA LEU A 116 -11.95 20.67 -11.20
C LEU A 116 -12.42 22.11 -10.97
N ILE A 117 -11.84 22.82 -10.01
CA ILE A 117 -12.11 24.24 -9.79
C ILE A 117 -11.60 25.07 -10.98
N GLN A 118 -10.41 24.78 -11.51
CA GLN A 118 -9.87 25.46 -12.70
C GLN A 118 -10.71 25.21 -13.96
N GLN A 119 -11.37 24.06 -14.06
CA GLN A 119 -12.37 23.76 -15.10
C GLN A 119 -13.70 24.49 -14.89
N GLY A 120 -13.84 25.29 -13.83
CA GLY A 120 -15.04 26.08 -13.52
C GLY A 120 -16.16 25.29 -12.86
N MET A 121 -15.90 24.07 -12.39
CA MET A 121 -16.91 23.26 -11.70
C MET A 121 -17.19 23.81 -10.31
N THR A 122 -18.47 23.87 -9.94
CA THR A 122 -18.91 24.38 -8.64
C THR A 122 -20.12 23.60 -8.12
N GLY A 123 -20.48 23.79 -6.85
CA GLY A 123 -21.68 23.22 -6.25
C GLY A 123 -21.71 21.69 -6.29
N GLU A 124 -22.90 21.11 -6.51
CA GLU A 124 -23.10 19.66 -6.52
C GLU A 124 -22.33 18.96 -7.64
N ALA A 125 -22.18 19.60 -8.80
CA ALA A 125 -21.45 19.05 -9.94
C ALA A 125 -19.96 18.83 -9.60
N LEU A 126 -19.35 19.73 -8.83
CA LEU A 126 -17.98 19.54 -8.34
C LEU A 126 -17.89 18.33 -7.41
N VAL A 127 -18.88 18.16 -6.52
CA VAL A 127 -18.89 17.06 -5.55
C VAL A 127 -19.06 15.71 -6.24
N GLU A 128 -19.95 15.60 -7.23
CA GLU A 128 -20.13 14.36 -8.01
C GLU A 128 -18.87 14.00 -8.79
N GLN A 129 -18.33 14.95 -9.55
CA GLN A 129 -17.13 14.73 -10.37
C GLN A 129 -15.91 14.39 -9.51
N PHE A 130 -15.77 15.04 -8.35
CA PHE A 130 -14.71 14.72 -7.40
C PHE A 130 -14.84 13.31 -6.86
N LYS A 131 -16.05 12.89 -6.44
CA LYS A 131 -16.32 11.53 -5.94
C LYS A 131 -16.10 10.45 -7.00
N GLU A 132 -16.41 10.74 -8.24
CA GLU A 132 -16.18 9.82 -9.36
C GLU A 132 -14.68 9.69 -9.65
N LYS A 133 -13.98 10.81 -9.82
CA LYS A 133 -12.57 10.83 -10.23
C LYS A 133 -11.60 10.39 -9.13
N ILE A 134 -11.95 10.59 -7.86
CA ILE A 134 -11.13 10.08 -6.75
C ILE A 134 -11.13 8.54 -6.70
N ARG A 135 -12.18 7.90 -7.24
CA ARG A 135 -12.29 6.43 -7.36
C ARG A 135 -11.62 5.91 -8.62
N SER A 136 -11.82 6.56 -9.77
CA SER A 136 -11.27 6.11 -11.06
C SER A 136 -9.80 6.49 -11.29
N ARG A 137 -9.26 7.45 -10.51
CA ARG A 137 -7.85 7.90 -10.54
C ARG A 137 -7.31 8.18 -11.96
N PRO A 138 -7.93 9.07 -12.75
CA PRO A 138 -7.37 9.48 -14.03
C PRO A 138 -6.02 10.18 -13.83
N LYS A 139 -5.13 10.06 -14.83
CA LYS A 139 -3.88 10.83 -14.89
C LYS A 139 -4.24 12.32 -14.97
N LEU A 140 -3.88 13.09 -13.94
CA LEU A 140 -4.04 14.53 -13.92
C LEU A 140 -2.90 15.17 -14.73
N THR A 141 -3.23 15.93 -15.77
CA THR A 141 -2.29 16.79 -16.46
C THR A 141 -2.12 18.06 -15.64
N ALA A 142 -1.03 18.17 -14.90
CA ALA A 142 -0.66 19.43 -14.29
C ALA A 142 -0.30 20.42 -15.42
N ASN A 143 -1.21 21.33 -15.74
CA ASN A 143 -0.83 22.53 -16.49
C ASN A 143 -0.01 23.41 -15.54
N LYS A 144 1.25 23.65 -15.92
CA LYS A 144 2.11 24.67 -15.30
C LYS A 144 1.62 26.07 -15.62
#